data_AF-A0A2M7NN69-F1
#
_entry.id   AF-A0A2M7NN69-F1
#
_cell.length_a   1.000
_cell.length_b   1.000
_cell.length_c   1.000
_cell.angle_alpha   90.00
_cell.angle_beta   90.00
_cell.angle_gamma   90.00
#
_symmetry.space_group_name_H-M   'P 1'
#
loop_
_entity.id
_entity.type
_entity.pdbx_description
1 polymer ?
#
loop_
_entity_poly.entity_id
_entity_poly.type
_entity_poly.pdbx_seq_one_letter_code
_entity_poly.pdbx_strand_id
1 'polypeptide(L)'
;MKFKYLILSFLLVLIALISADIITGIWFWNKYNLVFSTSNFNNIVTPILTLIAILIYGLALFTSIKQNRIIFDQSILPYYLDEIKKLKKKAKNKNFDTLNLFEGKKVHLLNFTTHLLSAITSLTKNIEFSKDYEDFENGIEHDFKYFKNREYFNYLLFIYEFTIGFDIKFNFIDIKQLVDQIDSSELLENNKKILKKRIKRELNIEEYLAFIEFFEKNSGKMAPLIPMTFERIFKDDGKKVMFKSITETSLKEPYDWYKNNLN
;
A
#
# COMPACT_ATOMS: atom_id res chain seq x y z
N MET A 1 -11.22 -21.54 -17.88
CA MET A 1 -12.34 -22.51 -17.93
C MET A 1 -12.02 -23.76 -18.75
N LYS A 2 -11.63 -23.64 -20.03
CA LYS A 2 -11.41 -24.79 -20.93
C LYS A 2 -10.46 -25.89 -20.41
N PHE A 3 -9.37 -25.51 -19.73
CA PHE A 3 -8.40 -26.48 -19.18
C PHE A 3 -8.95 -27.33 -18.03
N LYS A 4 -9.85 -26.79 -17.20
CA LYS A 4 -10.50 -27.54 -16.12
C LYS A 4 -11.42 -28.64 -16.65
N TYR A 5 -12.15 -28.36 -17.74
CA TYR A 5 -13.02 -29.34 -18.39
C TYR A 5 -12.23 -30.45 -19.10
N LEU A 6 -11.07 -30.11 -19.66
CA LEU A 6 -10.13 -31.08 -20.25
C LEU A 6 -9.60 -32.06 -19.21
N ILE A 7 -9.14 -31.54 -18.06
CA ILE A 7 -8.68 -32.38 -16.93
C ILE A 7 -9.82 -33.27 -16.41
N LEU A 8 -11.03 -32.70 -16.26
CA LEU A 8 -12.20 -33.43 -15.80
C LEU A 8 -12.60 -34.56 -16.77
N SER A 9 -12.61 -34.27 -18.08
CA SER A 9 -12.91 -35.26 -19.12
C SER A 9 -11.87 -36.38 -19.14
N PHE A 10 -10.59 -36.07 -19.00
CA PHE A 10 -9.52 -37.06 -18.93
C PHE A 10 -9.67 -37.96 -17.68
N LEU A 11 -9.96 -37.37 -16.51
CA LEU A 11 -10.24 -38.11 -15.27
C LEU A 11 -11.43 -39.07 -15.42
N LEU A 12 -12.52 -38.62 -16.05
CA LEU A 12 -13.70 -39.46 -16.28
C LEU A 12 -13.41 -40.64 -17.19
N VAL A 13 -12.65 -40.44 -18.27
CA VAL A 13 -12.22 -41.52 -19.16
C VAL A 13 -11.34 -42.52 -18.42
N LEU A 14 -10.41 -42.04 -17.59
CA LEU A 14 -9.52 -42.88 -16.81
C LEU A 14 -10.27 -43.72 -15.78
N ILE A 15 -11.27 -43.14 -15.09
CA ILE A 15 -12.16 -43.85 -14.17
C ILE A 15 -12.98 -44.92 -14.92
N ALA A 16 -13.50 -44.59 -16.10
CA ALA A 16 -14.31 -45.52 -16.89
C ALA A 16 -13.49 -46.74 -17.37
N LEU A 17 -12.26 -46.52 -17.83
CA LEU A 17 -11.35 -47.59 -18.25
C LEU A 17 -10.96 -48.50 -17.08
N ILE A 18 -10.58 -47.93 -15.93
CA ILE A 18 -10.24 -48.71 -14.72
C ILE A 18 -11.46 -49.51 -14.22
N SER A 19 -12.64 -48.89 -14.24
CA SER A 19 -13.88 -49.58 -13.84
C SER A 19 -14.21 -50.73 -14.78
N ALA A 20 -13.96 -50.59 -16.09
CA ALA A 20 -14.17 -51.66 -17.05
C ALA A 20 -13.25 -52.86 -16.78
N ASP A 21 -11.97 -52.63 -16.46
CA ASP A 21 -11.02 -53.70 -16.11
C ASP A 21 -11.40 -54.41 -14.81
N ILE A 22 -11.81 -53.66 -13.77
CA ILE A 22 -12.26 -54.24 -12.50
C ILE A 22 -13.54 -55.06 -12.70
N ILE A 23 -14.53 -54.52 -13.41
CA ILE A 23 -15.82 -55.19 -13.65
C ILE A 23 -15.63 -56.44 -14.50
N THR A 24 -14.81 -56.37 -15.56
CA THR A 24 -14.51 -57.55 -16.39
C THR A 24 -13.75 -58.60 -15.59
N GLY A 25 -12.76 -58.22 -14.76
CA GLY A 25 -12.06 -59.13 -13.86
C GLY A 25 -12.99 -59.84 -12.87
N ILE A 26 -13.92 -59.12 -12.22
CA ILE A 26 -14.92 -59.69 -11.31
C ILE A 26 -15.90 -60.60 -12.07
N TRP A 27 -16.35 -60.20 -13.25
CA TRP A 27 -17.25 -61.00 -14.08
C TRP A 27 -16.61 -62.33 -14.52
N PHE A 28 -15.34 -62.30 -14.96
CA PHE A 28 -14.57 -63.50 -15.30
C PHE A 28 -14.38 -64.42 -14.09
N TRP A 29 -14.11 -63.86 -12.91
CA TRP A 29 -14.00 -64.64 -11.67
C TRP A 29 -15.32 -65.39 -11.37
N ASN A 30 -16.44 -64.66 -11.38
CA ASN A 30 -17.75 -65.22 -11.04
C ASN A 30 -18.27 -66.23 -12.08
N LYS A 31 -18.01 -66.00 -13.38
CA LYS A 31 -18.54 -66.85 -14.46
C LYS A 31 -17.85 -68.21 -14.55
N TYR A 32 -16.55 -68.27 -14.27
CA TYR A 32 -15.75 -69.49 -14.50
C TYR A 32 -15.44 -70.28 -13.23
N ASN A 33 -15.96 -69.87 -12.06
CA ASN A 33 -15.73 -70.53 -10.76
C ASN A 33 -14.24 -70.90 -10.55
N LEU A 34 -13.36 -70.01 -11.01
CA LEU A 34 -11.93 -70.29 -11.07
C LEU A 34 -11.38 -70.39 -9.65
N VAL A 35 -10.73 -71.51 -9.35
CA VAL A 35 -9.81 -71.63 -8.20
C VAL A 35 -8.81 -70.48 -8.32
N PHE A 36 -8.68 -69.69 -7.25
CA PHE A 36 -7.93 -68.45 -7.15
C PHE A 36 -6.74 -68.36 -8.13
N SER A 37 -6.88 -67.60 -9.22
CA SER A 37 -5.82 -67.42 -10.22
C SER A 37 -5.08 -66.10 -9.98
N THR A 38 -3.75 -66.16 -9.91
CA THR A 38 -2.89 -64.99 -9.64
C THR A 38 -3.07 -63.89 -10.70
N SER A 39 -3.38 -64.28 -11.94
CA SER A 39 -3.66 -63.33 -13.04
C SER A 39 -4.92 -62.51 -12.78
N ASN A 40 -6.00 -63.14 -12.31
CA ASN A 40 -7.26 -62.42 -12.03
C ASN A 40 -7.14 -61.53 -10.80
N PHE A 41 -6.41 -61.98 -9.78
CA PHE A 41 -6.09 -61.16 -8.61
C PHE A 41 -5.26 -59.92 -9.00
N ASN A 42 -4.23 -60.07 -9.83
CA ASN A 42 -3.42 -58.95 -10.31
C ASN A 42 -4.25 -57.97 -11.17
N ASN A 43 -5.13 -58.47 -12.03
CA ASN A 43 -5.99 -57.61 -12.86
C ASN A 43 -6.99 -56.77 -12.05
N ILE A 44 -7.31 -57.15 -10.82
CA ILE A 44 -8.19 -56.38 -9.92
C ILE A 44 -7.34 -55.49 -8.99
N VAL A 45 -6.31 -56.06 -8.36
CA VAL A 45 -5.54 -55.38 -7.31
C VAL A 45 -4.54 -54.38 -7.87
N THR A 46 -3.90 -54.66 -9.00
CA THR A 46 -2.93 -53.74 -9.61
C THR A 46 -3.56 -52.41 -10.03
N PRO A 47 -4.73 -52.36 -10.70
CA PRO A 47 -5.40 -51.09 -10.99
C PRO A 47 -5.84 -50.33 -9.74
N ILE A 48 -6.32 -51.02 -8.70
CA ILE A 48 -6.71 -50.40 -7.42
C ILE A 48 -5.49 -49.76 -6.73
N LEU A 49 -4.38 -50.51 -6.62
CA LEU A 49 -3.13 -49.99 -6.03
C LEU A 49 -2.56 -48.83 -6.86
N THR A 50 -2.67 -48.90 -8.19
CA THR A 50 -2.24 -47.82 -9.08
C THR A 50 -3.07 -46.55 -8.86
N LEU A 51 -4.39 -46.67 -8.69
CA LEU A 51 -5.26 -45.53 -8.39
C LEU A 51 -4.92 -44.90 -7.03
N ILE A 52 -4.69 -45.73 -6.01
CA ILE A 52 -4.25 -45.26 -4.69
C ILE A 52 -2.91 -44.54 -4.80
N ALA A 53 -1.95 -45.10 -5.53
CA ALA A 53 -0.65 -44.47 -5.75
C ALA A 53 -0.79 -43.11 -6.46
N ILE A 54 -1.61 -43.01 -7.51
CA ILE A 54 -1.88 -41.75 -8.22
C ILE A 54 -2.46 -40.69 -7.26
N LEU A 55 -3.40 -41.07 -6.39
CA LEU A 55 -3.96 -40.15 -5.39
C LEU A 55 -2.90 -39.66 -4.40
N ILE A 56 -2.07 -40.58 -3.89
CA ILE A 56 -0.99 -40.25 -2.95
C ILE A 56 0.04 -39.33 -3.62
N TYR A 57 0.50 -39.66 -4.83
CA TYR A 57 1.44 -38.83 -5.58
C TYR A 57 0.85 -37.47 -5.97
N GLY A 58 -0.42 -37.42 -6.36
CA GLY A 58 -1.12 -36.18 -6.68
C GLY A 58 -1.22 -35.26 -5.46
N LEU A 59 -1.57 -35.81 -4.30
CA LEU A 59 -1.56 -35.08 -3.02
C LEU A 59 -0.16 -34.60 -2.66
N ALA A 60 0.87 -35.44 -2.80
CA ALA A 60 2.26 -35.09 -2.53
C ALA A 60 2.78 -33.98 -3.47
N LEU A 61 2.40 -34.01 -4.75
CA LEU A 61 2.74 -32.97 -5.70
C LEU A 61 2.05 -31.64 -5.32
N PHE A 62 0.77 -31.70 -4.95
CA PHE A 62 0.03 -30.51 -4.51
C PHE A 62 0.63 -29.89 -3.24
N THR A 63 1.02 -30.71 -2.27
CA THR A 63 1.69 -30.23 -1.05
C THR A 63 3.07 -29.68 -1.35
N SER A 64 3.85 -30.31 -2.23
CA SER A 64 5.17 -29.84 -2.66
C SER A 64 5.08 -28.48 -3.37
N ILE A 65 4.13 -28.29 -4.29
CA ILE A 65 3.89 -26.98 -4.93
C ILE A 65 3.56 -25.91 -3.89
N LYS A 66 2.70 -26.24 -2.91
CA LYS A 66 2.34 -25.32 -1.83
C LYS A 66 3.53 -24.99 -0.93
N GLN A 67 4.37 -25.98 -0.60
CA GLN A 67 5.58 -25.80 0.20
C GLN A 67 6.60 -24.93 -0.53
N ASN A 68 6.84 -25.17 -1.82
CA ASN A 68 7.75 -24.36 -2.63
C ASN A 68 7.32 -22.89 -2.66
N ARG A 69 6.00 -22.63 -2.78
CA ARG A 69 5.46 -21.26 -2.71
C ARG A 69 5.71 -20.62 -1.34
N ILE A 70 5.56 -21.37 -0.25
CA ILE A 70 5.85 -20.87 1.11
C ILE A 70 7.35 -20.59 1.29
N ILE A 71 8.22 -21.48 0.83
CA ILE A 71 9.67 -21.32 0.94
C ILE A 71 10.13 -20.10 0.15
N PHE A 72 9.63 -19.93 -1.07
CA PHE A 72 9.93 -18.77 -1.90
C PHE A 72 9.48 -17.47 -1.22
N ASP A 73 8.25 -17.46 -0.69
CA ASP A 73 7.72 -16.33 0.06
C ASP A 73 8.57 -15.99 1.30
N GLN A 74 9.00 -17.00 2.07
CA GLN A 74 9.90 -16.82 3.21
C GLN A 74 11.29 -16.32 2.81
N SER A 75 11.76 -16.63 1.61
CA SER A 75 13.07 -16.18 1.12
C SER A 75 13.06 -14.72 0.66
N ILE A 76 11.92 -14.23 0.15
CA ILE A 76 11.80 -12.87 -0.41
C ILE A 76 11.24 -11.87 0.59
N LEU A 77 10.40 -12.30 1.52
CA LEU A 77 9.86 -11.42 2.56
C LEU A 77 10.94 -10.59 3.30
N PRO A 78 12.11 -11.14 3.68
CA PRO A 78 13.18 -10.36 4.31
C PRO A 78 13.68 -9.20 3.46
N TYR A 79 13.76 -9.35 2.14
CA TYR A 79 14.19 -8.29 1.22
C TYR A 79 13.29 -7.05 1.35
N TYR A 80 11.97 -7.23 1.26
CA TYR A 80 11.03 -6.12 1.39
C TYR A 80 11.01 -5.52 2.80
N LEU A 81 11.19 -6.33 3.84
CA LEU A 81 11.33 -5.82 5.21
C LEU A 81 12.55 -4.93 5.37
N ASP A 82 13.66 -5.24 4.70
CA ASP A 82 14.85 -4.41 4.72
C ASP A 82 14.70 -3.15 3.87
N GLU A 83 14.00 -3.20 2.73
CA GLU A 83 13.65 -2.00 1.96
C GLU A 83 12.78 -1.04 2.78
N ILE A 84 11.80 -1.53 3.54
CA ILE A 84 11.01 -0.70 4.46
C ILE A 84 11.91 -0.01 5.50
N LYS A 85 12.87 -0.73 6.09
CA LYS A 85 13.83 -0.14 7.05
C LYS A 85 14.71 0.92 6.39
N LYS A 86 15.16 0.69 5.16
CA LYS A 86 15.95 1.67 4.39
C LYS A 86 15.15 2.95 4.13
N LEU A 87 13.90 2.83 3.69
CA LEU A 87 13.01 3.98 3.50
C LEU A 87 12.77 4.72 4.81
N LYS A 88 12.53 4.01 5.92
CA LYS A 88 12.38 4.63 7.24
C LYS A 88 13.62 5.41 7.66
N LYS A 89 14.81 4.84 7.44
CA LYS A 89 16.08 5.51 7.73
C LYS A 89 16.27 6.75 6.85
N LYS A 90 15.95 6.66 5.55
CA LYS A 90 15.99 7.79 4.61
C LYS A 90 15.04 8.90 5.07
N ALA A 91 13.80 8.55 5.42
CA ALA A 91 12.78 9.47 5.93
C ALA A 91 13.21 10.17 7.23
N LYS A 92 13.87 9.46 8.15
CA LYS A 92 14.39 10.03 9.41
C LYS A 92 15.59 10.96 9.20
N ASN A 93 16.44 10.66 8.21
CA ASN A 93 17.66 11.42 7.95
C ASN A 93 17.41 12.70 7.14
N LYS A 94 16.30 12.76 6.40
CA LYS A 94 15.89 13.95 5.67
C LYS A 94 15.27 14.95 6.62
N ASN A 95 16.09 15.89 7.10
CA ASN A 95 15.65 16.97 7.96
C ASN A 95 15.19 18.17 7.12
N PHE A 96 14.15 18.83 7.60
CA PHE A 96 13.62 20.07 7.05
C PHE A 96 14.18 21.26 7.82
N ASP A 97 14.39 22.38 7.13
CA ASP A 97 14.61 23.64 7.83
C ASP A 97 13.35 24.01 8.59
N THR A 98 13.52 24.50 9.80
CA THR A 98 12.42 24.88 10.68
C THR A 98 12.34 26.38 10.89
N LEU A 99 13.28 27.15 10.33
CA LEU A 99 13.38 28.60 10.55
C LEU A 99 13.37 28.96 12.06
N ASN A 100 13.92 28.07 12.89
CA ASN A 100 13.94 28.13 14.36
C ASN A 100 12.55 28.12 15.05
N LEU A 101 11.48 27.72 14.35
CA LEU A 101 10.11 27.70 14.90
C LEU A 101 9.89 26.70 16.04
N PHE A 102 10.73 25.67 16.14
CA PHE A 102 10.51 24.53 17.06
C PHE A 102 11.68 24.26 18.01
N GLU A 103 12.40 25.30 18.45
CA GLU A 103 13.40 25.22 19.53
C GLU A 103 14.41 24.06 19.37
N GLY A 104 15.01 23.92 18.18
CA GLY A 104 16.02 22.90 17.91
C GLY A 104 15.47 21.48 17.70
N LYS A 105 14.15 21.28 17.66
CA LYS A 105 13.56 19.99 17.27
C LYS A 105 13.83 19.69 15.81
N LYS A 106 14.30 18.46 15.54
CA LYS A 106 14.49 17.97 14.18
C LYS A 106 13.14 17.60 13.55
N VAL A 107 12.78 18.32 12.51
CA VAL A 107 11.61 18.01 11.67
C VAL A 107 12.09 17.13 10.52
N HIS A 108 11.45 15.99 10.32
CA HIS A 108 11.76 15.02 9.28
C HIS A 108 10.49 14.34 8.76
N LEU A 109 10.59 13.52 7.72
CA LEU A 109 9.42 12.98 7.02
C LEU A 109 8.51 12.08 7.86
N LEU A 110 8.97 11.58 9.01
CA LEU A 110 8.14 10.76 9.90
C LEU A 110 7.32 11.58 10.91
N ASN A 111 7.65 12.86 11.14
CA ASN A 111 6.97 13.69 12.15
C ASN A 111 6.49 15.05 11.59
N PHE A 112 6.69 15.30 10.30
CA PHE A 112 6.37 16.60 9.70
C PHE A 112 4.90 16.99 9.87
N THR A 113 3.97 16.03 9.84
CA THR A 113 2.53 16.26 10.04
C THR A 113 2.23 16.86 11.40
N THR A 114 2.90 16.38 12.46
CA THR A 114 2.79 16.94 13.82
C THR A 114 3.26 18.39 13.86
N HIS A 115 4.40 18.68 13.22
CA HIS A 115 4.97 20.02 13.19
C HIS A 115 4.15 20.98 12.32
N LEU A 116 3.61 20.49 11.20
CA LEU A 116 2.75 21.26 10.33
C LEU A 116 1.42 21.59 11.02
N LEU A 117 0.81 20.63 11.73
CA LEU A 117 -0.36 20.90 12.57
C LEU A 117 -0.06 21.92 13.68
N SER A 118 1.11 21.83 14.32
CA SER A 118 1.55 22.80 15.31
C SER A 118 1.71 24.19 14.70
N ALA A 119 2.32 24.31 13.53
CA ALA A 119 2.47 25.59 12.82
C ALA A 119 1.12 26.20 12.48
N ILE A 120 0.19 25.40 11.94
CA ILE A 120 -1.18 25.84 11.63
C ILE A 120 -1.90 26.33 12.89
N THR A 121 -1.76 25.61 14.00
CA THR A 121 -2.37 25.98 15.28
C THR A 121 -1.77 27.28 15.84
N SER A 122 -0.47 27.50 15.64
CA SER A 122 0.17 28.77 16.02
C SER A 122 -0.32 29.93 15.14
N LEU A 123 -0.51 29.70 13.84
CA LEU A 123 -1.07 30.70 12.92
C LEU A 123 -2.47 31.14 13.34
N THR A 124 -3.38 30.20 13.59
CA THR A 124 -4.76 30.54 13.95
C THR A 124 -4.91 31.27 15.28
N LYS A 125 -3.90 31.18 16.15
CA LYS A 125 -3.85 31.92 17.42
C LYS A 125 -3.22 33.30 17.28
N ASN A 126 -2.56 33.60 16.16
CA ASN A 126 -1.92 34.89 15.96
C ASN A 126 -2.96 35.95 15.54
N ILE A 127 -2.97 37.08 16.25
CA ILE A 127 -3.96 38.15 16.04
C ILE A 127 -3.75 38.84 14.69
N GLU A 128 -2.51 39.03 14.23
CA GLU A 128 -2.24 39.61 12.92
C GLU A 128 -2.73 38.68 11.81
N PHE A 129 -2.54 37.37 11.97
CA PHE A 129 -3.03 36.38 11.02
C PHE A 129 -4.56 36.42 10.90
N SER A 130 -5.29 36.48 12.01
CA SER A 130 -6.75 36.54 11.99
C SER A 130 -7.27 37.79 11.27
N LYS A 131 -6.61 38.94 11.45
CA LYS A 131 -6.94 40.18 10.74
C LYS A 131 -6.65 40.07 9.24
N ASP A 132 -5.47 39.55 8.89
CA ASP A 132 -5.06 39.40 7.50
C ASP A 132 -5.93 38.36 6.76
N TYR A 133 -6.48 37.38 7.47
CA TYR A 133 -7.47 36.43 6.98
C TYR A 133 -8.85 37.09 6.74
N GLU A 134 -9.31 37.93 7.67
CA GLU A 134 -10.55 38.72 7.50
C GLU A 134 -10.44 39.71 6.33
N ASP A 135 -9.29 40.37 6.19
CA ASP A 135 -8.97 41.22 5.04
C ASP A 135 -9.11 40.44 3.72
N PHE A 136 -8.56 39.22 3.66
CA PHE A 136 -8.70 38.34 2.51
C PHE A 136 -10.16 37.96 2.22
N GLU A 137 -10.95 37.59 3.23
CA GLU A 137 -12.38 37.29 3.06
C GLU A 137 -13.18 38.49 2.55
N ASN A 138 -12.77 39.70 2.91
CA ASN A 138 -13.34 40.96 2.44
C ASN A 138 -12.78 41.44 1.08
N GLY A 139 -11.90 40.66 0.45
CA GLY A 139 -11.31 40.98 -0.85
C GLY A 139 -10.21 42.06 -0.80
N ILE A 140 -9.67 42.35 0.38
CA ILE A 140 -8.52 43.24 0.57
C ILE A 140 -7.24 42.44 0.27
N GLU A 141 -6.45 42.95 -0.66
CA GLU A 141 -5.24 42.28 -1.13
C GLU A 141 -3.99 42.92 -0.53
N HIS A 142 -3.10 42.09 -0.01
CA HIS A 142 -1.79 42.48 0.50
C HIS A 142 -0.66 41.87 -0.33
N ASP A 143 0.46 42.59 -0.42
CA ASP A 143 1.64 42.14 -1.18
C ASP A 143 2.57 41.26 -0.34
N PHE A 144 3.58 40.65 -0.97
CA PHE A 144 4.54 39.81 -0.23
C PHE A 144 5.36 40.58 0.82
N LYS A 145 5.67 41.87 0.57
CA LYS A 145 6.46 42.69 1.49
C LYS A 145 5.71 42.94 2.79
N TYR A 146 4.39 43.09 2.70
CA TYR A 146 3.50 43.17 3.85
C TYR A 146 3.63 41.93 4.74
N PHE A 147 3.45 40.73 4.17
CA PHE A 147 3.54 39.49 4.94
C PHE A 147 4.93 39.22 5.52
N LYS A 148 6.00 39.64 4.83
CA LYS A 148 7.38 39.47 5.32
C LYS A 148 7.63 40.17 6.67
N ASN A 149 6.88 41.23 6.97
CA ASN A 149 7.02 41.99 8.22
C ASN A 149 6.10 41.48 9.34
N ARG A 150 5.28 40.46 9.08
CA ARG A 150 4.36 39.88 10.06
C ARG A 150 5.05 38.90 10.99
N GLU A 151 4.62 38.85 12.25
CA GLU A 151 5.19 37.96 13.26
C GLU A 151 5.05 36.49 12.85
N TYR A 152 3.95 36.16 12.19
CA TYR A 152 3.60 34.79 11.80
C TYR A 152 4.25 34.34 10.48
N PHE A 153 5.06 35.18 9.83
CA PHE A 153 5.64 34.92 8.51
C PHE A 153 6.48 33.63 8.45
N ASN A 154 7.28 33.35 9.48
CA ASN A 154 8.11 32.15 9.52
C ASN A 154 7.25 30.88 9.51
N TYR A 155 6.11 30.88 10.22
CA TYR A 155 5.16 29.76 10.18
C TYR A 155 4.56 29.58 8.79
N LEU A 156 4.31 30.68 8.05
CA LEU A 156 3.84 30.58 6.66
C LEU A 156 4.88 29.92 5.75
N LEU A 157 6.12 30.39 5.82
CA LEU A 157 7.22 29.84 5.02
C LEU A 157 7.43 28.35 5.31
N PHE A 158 7.41 27.97 6.59
CA PHE A 158 7.54 26.57 6.98
C PHE A 158 6.43 25.70 6.39
N ILE A 159 5.16 26.12 6.50
CA ILE A 159 4.06 25.33 5.93
C ILE A 159 4.17 25.25 4.40
N TYR A 160 4.56 26.36 3.78
CA TYR A 160 4.73 26.46 2.33
C TYR A 160 5.71 25.42 1.78
N GLU A 161 6.85 25.19 2.45
CA GLU A 161 7.85 24.19 2.01
C GLU A 161 7.25 22.79 1.83
N PHE A 162 6.24 22.43 2.62
CA PHE A 162 5.56 21.15 2.50
C PHE A 162 4.43 21.18 1.48
N THR A 163 3.71 22.29 1.34
CA THR A 163 2.57 22.39 0.41
C THR A 163 2.99 22.48 -1.06
N ILE A 164 4.23 22.88 -1.35
CA ILE A 164 4.83 22.79 -2.70
C ILE A 164 5.38 21.40 -3.04
N GLY A 165 5.56 20.55 -2.04
CA GLY A 165 5.70 19.11 -2.23
C GLY A 165 7.04 18.61 -2.75
N PHE A 166 8.06 19.45 -2.90
CA PHE A 166 9.36 18.99 -3.41
C PHE A 166 9.90 17.79 -2.61
N ASP A 167 9.89 17.89 -1.30
CA ASP A 167 10.51 16.88 -0.46
C ASP A 167 9.63 15.68 -0.14
N ILE A 168 8.32 15.90 -0.08
CA ILE A 168 7.31 14.87 0.15
C ILE A 168 7.16 13.99 -1.11
N LYS A 169 7.25 14.59 -2.30
CA LYS A 169 7.14 13.87 -3.58
C LYS A 169 8.22 12.82 -3.77
N PHE A 170 9.46 13.09 -3.36
CA PHE A 170 10.55 12.10 -3.46
C PHE A 170 10.28 10.85 -2.62
N ASN A 171 9.82 11.01 -1.37
CA ASN A 171 9.53 9.86 -0.51
C ASN A 171 8.27 9.12 -0.98
N PHE A 172 7.28 9.85 -1.51
CA PHE A 172 6.09 9.27 -2.12
C PHE A 172 6.43 8.35 -3.30
N ILE A 173 7.30 8.79 -4.21
CA ILE A 173 7.70 7.99 -5.38
C ILE A 173 8.38 6.68 -4.92
N ASP A 174 9.29 6.75 -3.95
CA ASP A 174 9.98 5.57 -3.44
C ASP A 174 9.01 4.57 -2.76
N ILE A 175 8.06 5.07 -1.95
CA ILE A 175 7.05 4.23 -1.32
C ILE A 175 6.14 3.58 -2.38
N LYS A 176 5.71 4.36 -3.38
CA LYS A 176 4.89 3.87 -4.48
C LYS A 176 5.58 2.74 -5.24
N GLN A 177 6.85 2.92 -5.60
CA GLN A 177 7.64 1.88 -6.26
C GLN A 177 7.75 0.61 -5.42
N LEU A 178 8.00 0.73 -4.11
CA LEU A 178 8.09 -0.44 -3.23
C LEU A 178 6.77 -1.21 -3.17
N VAL A 179 5.64 -0.51 -3.10
CA VAL A 179 4.31 -1.13 -3.08
C VAL A 179 4.02 -1.83 -4.42
N ASP A 180 4.32 -1.19 -5.54
CA ASP A 180 4.15 -1.77 -6.88
C ASP A 180 5.02 -3.05 -7.04
N GLN A 181 6.23 -3.05 -6.49
CA GLN A 181 7.09 -4.24 -6.41
C GLN A 181 6.51 -5.34 -5.53
N ILE A 182 5.92 -5.00 -4.39
CA ILE A 182 5.25 -5.98 -3.52
C ILE A 182 4.04 -6.59 -4.23
N ASP A 183 3.23 -5.76 -4.90
CA ASP A 183 2.02 -6.22 -5.59
C ASP A 183 2.34 -7.12 -6.79
N SER A 184 3.41 -6.83 -7.51
CA SER A 184 3.88 -7.65 -8.64
C SER A 184 4.67 -8.90 -8.22
N SER A 185 5.10 -9.02 -6.96
CA SER A 185 5.88 -10.16 -6.48
C SER A 185 5.07 -11.47 -6.37
N GLU A 186 5.77 -12.61 -6.30
CA GLU A 186 5.10 -13.91 -6.07
C GLU A 186 4.79 -14.19 -4.59
N LEU A 187 4.93 -13.19 -3.72
CA LEU A 187 4.57 -13.30 -2.30
C LEU A 187 3.12 -13.80 -2.12
N LEU A 188 2.89 -14.48 -1.00
CA LEU A 188 1.56 -14.81 -0.56
C LEU A 188 0.76 -13.55 -0.29
N GLU A 189 -0.52 -13.56 -0.67
CA GLU A 189 -1.41 -12.40 -0.54
C GLU A 189 -1.47 -11.84 0.89
N ASN A 190 -1.45 -12.73 1.88
CA ASN A 190 -1.41 -12.33 3.29
C ASN A 190 -0.13 -11.55 3.65
N ASN A 191 1.02 -11.94 3.09
CA ASN A 191 2.28 -11.28 3.35
C ASN A 191 2.40 -9.94 2.62
N LYS A 192 1.84 -9.83 1.41
CA LYS A 192 1.66 -8.53 0.74
C LYS A 192 0.88 -7.55 1.62
N LYS A 193 -0.25 -7.99 2.18
CA LYS A 193 -1.07 -7.18 3.12
C LYS A 193 -0.30 -6.79 4.37
N ILE A 194 0.43 -7.72 4.97
CA ILE A 194 1.27 -7.45 6.16
C ILE A 194 2.34 -6.40 5.83
N LEU A 195 3.02 -6.51 4.69
CA LEU A 195 4.03 -5.55 4.25
C LEU A 195 3.43 -4.15 4.03
N LYS A 196 2.29 -4.04 3.34
CA LYS A 196 1.59 -2.75 3.15
C LYS A 196 1.19 -2.11 4.48
N LYS A 197 0.63 -2.89 5.42
CA LYS A 197 0.32 -2.42 6.78
C LYS A 197 1.58 -1.95 7.50
N ARG A 198 2.71 -2.64 7.28
CA ARG A 198 3.99 -2.28 7.89
C ARG A 198 4.59 -1.01 7.29
N ILE A 199 4.51 -0.81 5.97
CA ILE A 199 4.85 0.46 5.30
C ILE A 199 4.03 1.59 5.92
N LYS A 200 2.70 1.42 5.99
CA LYS A 200 1.77 2.41 6.53
C LYS A 200 2.14 2.85 7.95
N ARG A 201 2.43 1.89 8.82
CA ARG A 201 2.81 2.14 10.22
C ARG A 201 4.23 2.65 10.39
N GLU A 202 5.22 2.04 9.75
CA GLU A 202 6.63 2.36 10.01
C GLU A 202 7.09 3.67 9.37
N LEU A 203 6.38 4.14 8.34
CA LEU A 203 6.62 5.41 7.66
C LEU A 203 5.63 6.51 8.09
N ASN A 204 4.88 6.29 9.18
CA ASN A 204 3.91 7.23 9.74
C ASN A 204 2.89 7.77 8.72
N ILE A 205 2.51 6.95 7.74
CA ILE A 205 1.52 7.31 6.71
C ILE A 205 0.13 7.44 7.35
N GLU A 206 -0.16 6.69 8.42
CA GLU A 206 -1.40 6.82 9.21
C GLU A 206 -1.62 8.25 9.72
N GLU A 207 -0.60 8.88 10.31
CA GLU A 207 -0.70 10.24 10.81
C GLU A 207 -0.91 11.24 9.67
N TYR A 208 -0.25 11.03 8.53
CA TYR A 208 -0.46 11.83 7.33
C TYR A 208 -1.87 11.70 6.75
N LEU A 209 -2.41 10.49 6.65
CA LEU A 209 -3.78 10.27 6.18
C LEU A 209 -4.79 10.93 7.12
N ALA A 210 -4.63 10.76 8.43
CA ALA A 210 -5.48 11.38 9.44
C ALA A 210 -5.42 12.91 9.38
N PHE A 211 -4.21 13.45 9.16
CA PHE A 211 -3.99 14.87 8.99
C PHE A 211 -4.79 15.41 7.79
N ILE A 212 -4.65 14.84 6.59
CA ILE A 212 -5.39 15.32 5.40
C ILE A 212 -6.90 15.09 5.56
N GLU A 213 -7.33 13.95 6.11
CA GLU A 213 -8.75 13.66 6.37
C GLU A 213 -9.41 14.67 7.29
N PHE A 214 -8.68 15.20 8.28
CA PHE A 214 -9.18 16.26 9.14
C PHE A 214 -9.53 17.51 8.33
N PHE A 215 -8.69 17.92 7.38
CA PHE A 215 -8.96 19.08 6.52
C PHE A 215 -10.07 18.80 5.49
N GLU A 216 -10.14 17.59 4.93
CA GLU A 216 -11.24 17.19 4.02
C GLU A 216 -12.60 17.22 4.70
N LYS A 217 -12.73 16.65 5.91
CA LYS A 217 -14.01 16.57 6.61
C LYS A 217 -14.50 17.91 7.16
N ASN A 218 -13.59 18.86 7.37
CA ASN A 218 -13.87 20.17 7.96
C ASN A 218 -13.78 21.33 6.95
N SER A 219 -13.73 21.03 5.64
CA SER A 219 -13.69 22.03 4.58
C SER A 219 -14.92 22.94 4.68
N GLY A 220 -14.71 24.22 5.02
CA GLY A 220 -15.74 25.26 5.03
C GLY A 220 -16.35 25.64 6.39
N LYS A 221 -15.92 25.07 7.53
CA LYS A 221 -16.46 25.47 8.85
C LYS A 221 -15.44 25.70 9.97
N MET A 222 -14.31 25.00 9.99
CA MET A 222 -13.37 25.05 11.13
C MET A 222 -11.88 24.91 10.75
N ALA A 223 -11.57 24.45 9.56
CA ALA A 223 -10.18 24.34 9.12
C ALA A 223 -9.69 25.70 8.59
N PRO A 224 -8.65 26.31 9.16
CA PRO A 224 -8.10 27.55 8.63
C PRO A 224 -7.57 27.31 7.23
N LEU A 225 -7.90 28.19 6.29
CA LEU A 225 -7.18 28.21 5.02
C LEU A 225 -5.75 28.65 5.31
N ILE A 226 -4.81 28.02 4.63
CA ILE A 226 -3.40 28.33 4.78
C ILE A 226 -3.03 29.30 3.66
N PRO A 227 -2.36 30.42 3.97
CA PRO A 227 -1.88 31.32 2.93
C PRO A 227 -0.82 30.59 2.11
N MET A 228 -1.20 30.28 0.89
CA MET A 228 -0.32 29.84 -0.18
C MET A 228 0.26 31.10 -0.81
N THR A 229 1.48 31.44 -0.41
CA THR A 229 2.18 32.62 -0.91
C THR A 229 2.55 32.50 -2.39
N PHE A 230 2.57 31.30 -2.98
CA PHE A 230 3.48 31.07 -4.10
C PHE A 230 3.12 29.95 -5.08
N GLU A 231 1.83 29.72 -5.36
CA GLU A 231 1.49 29.07 -6.66
C GLU A 231 1.96 29.95 -7.87
N ARG A 232 2.42 31.17 -7.58
CA ARG A 232 2.76 32.26 -8.52
C ARG A 232 4.23 32.69 -8.58
N ILE A 233 5.21 32.15 -7.83
CA ILE A 233 6.64 32.53 -8.00
C ILE A 233 7.06 32.38 -9.47
N PHE A 234 6.47 31.41 -10.17
CA PHE A 234 6.81 31.10 -11.56
C PHE A 234 5.81 31.64 -12.59
N LYS A 235 4.70 32.28 -12.19
CA LYS A 235 3.62 32.63 -13.14
C LYS A 235 3.16 34.09 -13.13
N ASP A 236 3.19 34.83 -12.01
CA ASP A 236 2.56 36.17 -11.93
C ASP A 236 3.24 37.13 -10.92
N ASP A 237 4.53 37.44 -11.09
CA ASP A 237 5.25 38.57 -10.45
C ASP A 237 5.15 38.72 -8.90
N GLY A 238 4.73 37.69 -8.15
CA GLY A 238 4.73 37.70 -6.68
C GLY A 238 3.79 38.72 -6.01
N LYS A 239 2.73 39.17 -6.69
CA LYS A 239 1.90 40.29 -6.20
C LYS A 239 0.76 39.94 -5.23
N LYS A 240 0.34 38.68 -5.10
CA LYS A 240 -0.85 38.32 -4.30
C LYS A 240 -0.69 36.98 -3.57
N VAL A 241 -1.00 36.96 -2.27
CA VAL A 241 -1.10 35.74 -1.45
C VAL A 241 -2.53 35.19 -1.55
N MET A 242 -2.67 33.90 -1.86
CA MET A 242 -3.98 33.23 -1.90
C MET A 242 -4.10 32.28 -0.72
N PHE A 243 -5.23 32.28 -0.03
CA PHE A 243 -5.50 31.28 1.00
C PHE A 243 -6.14 30.05 0.34
N LYS A 244 -5.55 28.87 0.55
CA LYS A 244 -6.09 27.59 0.04
C LYS A 244 -6.20 26.57 1.15
N SER A 245 -7.09 25.59 0.94
CA SER A 245 -7.11 24.40 1.77
C SER A 245 -5.87 23.55 1.53
N ILE A 246 -5.40 22.84 2.56
CA ILE A 246 -4.34 21.82 2.44
C ILE A 246 -4.69 20.76 1.39
N THR A 247 -5.97 20.44 1.26
CA THR A 247 -6.49 19.45 0.30
C THR A 247 -6.34 19.89 -1.16
N GLU A 248 -6.03 21.16 -1.41
CA GLU A 248 -5.77 21.74 -2.74
C GLU A 248 -4.27 21.85 -3.05
N THR A 249 -3.41 21.34 -2.16
CA THR A 249 -1.95 21.41 -2.31
C THR A 249 -1.37 20.12 -2.89
N SER A 250 -0.05 20.09 -3.11
CA SER A 250 0.66 18.87 -3.53
C SER A 250 0.55 17.70 -2.55
N LEU A 251 0.03 17.94 -1.34
CA LEU A 251 -0.28 16.90 -0.36
C LEU A 251 -1.50 16.06 -0.74
N LYS A 252 -2.28 16.43 -1.76
CA LYS A 252 -3.48 15.66 -2.15
C LYS A 252 -3.16 14.38 -2.93
N GLU A 253 -2.22 14.44 -3.87
CA GLU A 253 -1.87 13.29 -4.72
C GLU A 253 -1.34 12.10 -3.89
N PRO A 254 -0.34 12.25 -2.99
CA PRO A 254 0.14 11.13 -2.19
C PRO A 254 -0.96 10.59 -1.26
N TYR A 255 -1.84 11.46 -0.75
CA TYR A 255 -2.97 11.08 0.09
C TYR A 255 -3.92 10.14 -0.65
N ASP A 256 -4.39 10.54 -1.83
CA ASP A 256 -5.34 9.74 -2.63
C ASP A 256 -4.72 8.39 -3.00
N TRP A 257 -3.43 8.38 -3.34
CA TRP A 257 -2.73 7.16 -3.67
C TRP A 257 -2.58 6.24 -2.45
N TYR A 258 -2.09 6.73 -1.30
CA TYR A 258 -1.94 5.91 -0.09
C TYR A 258 -3.27 5.36 0.40
N LYS A 259 -4.33 6.17 0.38
CA LYS A 259 -5.68 5.77 0.79
C LYS A 259 -6.22 4.60 -0.03
N ASN A 260 -5.88 4.54 -1.31
CA ASN A 260 -6.36 3.48 -2.21
C ASN A 260 -5.46 2.24 -2.26
N ASN A 261 -4.15 2.39 -2.04
CA ASN A 261 -3.17 1.32 -2.32
C ASN A 261 -2.58 0.66 -1.06
N LEU A 262 -2.74 1.26 0.12
CA LEU A 262 -2.22 0.76 1.41
C LEU A 262 -3.31 0.25 2.38
N ASN A 263 -4.52 -0.02 1.89
CA ASN A 263 -5.59 -0.65 2.67
C ASN A 263 -5.51 -2.18 2.69
#